data_AF-A0A1V2M1P7-F1
#
_entry.id   AF-A0A1V2M1P7-F1
#
_cell.length_a   1.000
_cell.length_b   1.000
_cell.length_c   1.000
_cell.angle_alpha   90.00
_cell.angle_beta   90.00
_cell.angle_gamma   90.00
#
_symmetry.space_group_name_H-M   'P 1'
#
loop_
_entity.id
_entity.type
_entity.pdbx_description
1 polymer ?
#
loop_
_entity_poly.entity_id
_entity_poly.type
_entity_poly.pdbx_seq_one_letter_code
_entity_poly.pdbx_strand_id
1 'polypeptide(L)'
;MNILESLKENIRKADKSKVKYLVGALEEIFDTTEPILDLLGISEDKLKKLTSRHKIKLDAILKKLFQSSPLMFLGTIGYLNDTNYREQYVIGKLKDEDIIFMPVDFIRETLRFDVLHADSFIKIKDNIYQIEFQTSNDNMAIRFARYGLEYGIANKVFDETNNIYKIIIPEQSVIFLEKNKENTRNNSYELFWRNKKLERIEVKVLKLWEIDIEDVLNNKLYNLLPILIFKYRLNLINAKGNKLTLEEVKNEFLLQSREILKKAIDLNREIREDDIDIIISVLGELVNYFDETFFENSIRKEGEFEMTFTEQINSYRQQINTARKEKEQVEMTLNNYKQQINTAQQEKEQIEMTFTEQINSYRQQINTARKEKEQVEMTFIEQINDYKQQINDARKEKEQVEVTLNNYKQQINILKQKGLQKGEIKGKVEMLYKEFEYEFEEIASKLQISVEEVRDIISNLEKEFYNKTKRN
;
A
#
# COMPACT_ATOMS: atom_id res chain seq x y z
N MET A 1 -62.06 -39.26 37.10
CA MET A 1 -61.12 -38.14 37.28
C MET A 1 -60.55 -37.85 35.90
N ASN A 2 -60.70 -36.63 35.39
CA ASN A 2 -60.17 -36.25 34.07
C ASN A 2 -58.64 -36.47 34.07
N ILE A 3 -58.07 -37.04 33.02
CA ILE A 3 -56.63 -37.37 32.97
C ILE A 3 -55.78 -36.13 33.29
N LEU A 4 -56.25 -34.97 32.82
CA LEU A 4 -55.66 -33.67 33.10
C LEU A 4 -55.67 -33.28 34.59
N GLU A 5 -56.76 -33.56 35.30
CA GLU A 5 -56.87 -33.27 36.74
C GLU A 5 -55.97 -34.18 37.59
N SER A 6 -55.83 -35.46 37.19
CA SER A 6 -54.88 -36.39 37.82
C SER A 6 -53.43 -35.94 37.59
N LEU A 7 -53.12 -35.45 36.38
CA LEU A 7 -51.81 -34.89 36.03
C LEU A 7 -51.49 -33.66 36.89
N LYS A 8 -52.42 -32.70 36.98
CA LYS A 8 -52.26 -31.47 37.79
C LYS A 8 -52.02 -31.79 39.27
N GLU A 9 -52.76 -32.74 39.85
CA GLU A 9 -52.54 -33.20 41.23
C GLU A 9 -51.18 -33.87 41.44
N ASN A 10 -50.72 -34.67 40.48
CA ASN A 10 -49.39 -35.30 40.55
C ASN A 10 -48.26 -34.26 40.45
N ILE A 11 -48.40 -33.25 39.59
CA ILE A 11 -47.43 -32.15 39.45
C ILE A 11 -47.34 -31.32 40.73
N ARG A 12 -48.47 -31.08 41.42
CA ARG A 12 -48.47 -30.38 42.72
C ARG A 12 -47.66 -31.11 43.79
N LYS A 13 -47.64 -32.44 43.76
CA LYS A 13 -46.94 -33.31 44.71
C LYS A 13 -45.51 -33.67 44.26
N ALA A 14 -45.15 -33.37 43.01
CA ALA A 14 -43.85 -33.70 42.46
C ALA A 14 -42.73 -32.82 43.02
N ASP A 15 -41.52 -33.39 43.11
CA ASP A 15 -40.33 -32.65 43.51
C ASP A 15 -40.01 -31.51 42.52
N LYS A 16 -39.48 -30.40 43.05
CA LYS A 16 -39.17 -29.18 42.29
C LYS A 16 -38.25 -29.45 41.11
N SER A 17 -37.30 -30.38 41.25
CA SER A 17 -36.39 -30.77 40.16
C SER A 17 -37.13 -31.40 38.97
N LYS A 18 -38.11 -32.27 39.23
CA LYS A 18 -38.94 -32.94 38.21
C LYS A 18 -39.88 -31.97 37.52
N VAL A 19 -40.51 -31.08 38.29
CA VAL A 19 -41.38 -30.03 37.72
C VAL A 19 -40.55 -29.07 36.85
N LYS A 20 -39.32 -28.73 37.27
CA LYS A 20 -38.40 -27.91 36.46
C LYS A 20 -38.03 -28.58 35.14
N TYR A 21 -37.71 -29.87 35.14
CA TYR A 21 -37.43 -30.62 33.92
C TYR A 21 -38.63 -30.63 32.97
N LEU A 22 -39.83 -30.88 33.50
CA LEU A 22 -41.08 -30.87 32.72
C LEU A 22 -41.38 -29.51 32.12
N VAL A 23 -41.18 -28.42 32.89
CA VAL A 23 -41.29 -27.05 32.37
C VAL A 23 -40.30 -26.84 31.23
N GLY A 24 -39.03 -27.21 31.37
CA GLY A 24 -38.02 -27.08 30.32
C GLY A 24 -38.41 -27.81 29.02
N ALA A 25 -38.88 -29.06 29.11
CA ALA A 25 -39.32 -29.81 27.94
C ALA A 25 -40.54 -29.20 27.25
N LEU A 26 -41.48 -28.62 28.01
CA LEU A 26 -42.66 -27.96 27.45
C LEU A 26 -42.32 -26.59 26.84
N GLU A 27 -41.27 -25.93 27.33
CA GLU A 27 -40.78 -24.68 26.74
C GLU A 27 -40.18 -24.87 25.35
N GLU A 28 -39.70 -26.06 25.01
CA GLU A 28 -39.24 -26.41 23.66
C GLU A 28 -40.40 -26.67 22.68
N ILE A 29 -41.59 -26.98 23.20
CA ILE A 29 -42.77 -27.38 22.41
C ILE A 29 -43.72 -26.20 22.17
N PHE A 30 -43.87 -25.32 23.17
CA PHE A 30 -44.81 -24.20 23.12
C PHE A 30 -44.07 -22.87 23.04
N ASP A 31 -44.51 -21.96 22.16
CA ASP A 31 -43.90 -20.63 22.03
C ASP A 31 -44.32 -19.68 23.17
N THR A 32 -45.49 -19.87 23.77
CA THR A 32 -46.03 -19.05 24.86
C THR A 32 -46.11 -19.81 26.18
N THR A 33 -46.22 -19.10 27.29
CA THR A 33 -46.29 -19.70 28.63
C THR A 33 -47.71 -20.12 29.03
N GLU A 34 -48.75 -19.58 28.39
CA GLU A 34 -50.16 -19.89 28.69
C GLU A 34 -50.51 -21.39 28.55
N PRO A 35 -50.12 -22.10 27.48
CA PRO A 35 -50.34 -23.54 27.37
C PRO A 35 -49.67 -24.32 28.49
N ILE A 36 -48.49 -23.88 28.93
CA ILE A 36 -47.72 -24.53 30.00
C ILE A 36 -48.40 -24.32 31.36
N LEU A 37 -48.89 -23.11 31.63
CA LEU A 37 -49.65 -22.79 32.84
C LEU A 37 -50.91 -23.64 32.95
N ASP A 38 -51.67 -23.74 31.85
CA ASP A 38 -52.92 -24.52 31.84
C ASP A 38 -52.63 -26.02 31.92
N LEU A 39 -51.63 -26.54 31.21
CA LEU A 39 -51.29 -27.96 31.23
C LEU A 39 -50.78 -28.40 32.60
N LEU A 40 -49.91 -27.60 33.24
CA LEU A 40 -49.29 -27.95 34.52
C LEU A 40 -50.12 -27.55 35.74
N GLY A 41 -51.10 -26.65 35.58
CA GLY A 41 -51.92 -26.15 36.69
C GLY A 41 -51.10 -25.43 37.77
N ILE A 42 -50.01 -24.76 37.37
CA ILE A 42 -49.13 -23.99 38.25
C ILE A 42 -49.37 -22.50 38.07
N SER A 43 -49.10 -21.71 39.12
CA SER A 43 -49.21 -20.25 39.03
C SER A 43 -48.11 -19.66 38.15
N GLU A 44 -48.36 -18.48 37.60
CA GLU A 44 -47.39 -17.73 36.80
C GLU A 44 -46.10 -17.46 37.58
N ASP A 45 -46.19 -17.09 38.86
CA ASP A 45 -45.05 -16.93 39.76
C ASP A 45 -44.22 -18.21 39.95
N LYS A 46 -44.90 -19.37 39.97
CA LYS A 46 -44.23 -20.67 40.11
C LYS A 46 -43.54 -21.04 38.80
N LEU A 47 -44.18 -20.77 37.65
CA LEU A 47 -43.57 -20.95 36.33
C LEU A 47 -42.35 -20.04 36.13
N LYS A 48 -42.44 -18.75 36.49
CA LYS A 48 -41.31 -17.79 36.44
C LYS A 48 -40.07 -18.22 37.25
N LYS A 49 -40.26 -19.04 38.29
CA LYS A 49 -39.16 -19.61 39.10
C LYS A 49 -38.59 -20.90 38.54
N LEU A 50 -39.31 -21.55 37.62
CA LEU A 50 -38.96 -22.86 37.05
C LEU A 50 -38.49 -22.75 35.59
N THR A 51 -38.92 -21.70 34.88
CA THR A 51 -38.58 -21.41 33.50
C THR A 51 -37.08 -21.24 33.28
N SER A 52 -36.59 -21.81 32.17
CA SER A 52 -35.23 -21.61 31.67
C SER A 52 -35.15 -20.56 30.56
N ARG A 53 -36.28 -20.11 30.01
CA ARG A 53 -36.34 -19.22 28.83
C ARG A 53 -35.46 -17.99 28.93
N HIS A 54 -35.47 -17.29 30.07
CA HIS A 54 -34.66 -16.08 30.22
C HIS A 54 -33.15 -16.36 30.22
N LYS A 55 -32.72 -17.52 30.75
CA LYS A 55 -31.31 -17.93 30.71
C LYS A 55 -30.90 -18.30 29.28
N ILE A 56 -31.75 -19.04 28.56
CA ILE A 56 -31.54 -19.42 27.16
C ILE A 56 -31.47 -18.17 26.26
N LYS A 57 -32.37 -17.21 26.47
CA LYS A 57 -32.39 -15.94 25.71
C LYS A 57 -31.14 -15.10 25.94
N LEU A 58 -30.63 -15.03 27.18
CA LEU A 58 -29.39 -14.31 27.49
C LEU A 58 -28.15 -14.97 26.86
N ASP A 59 -28.06 -16.30 26.91
CA ASP A 59 -26.98 -17.04 26.25
C ASP A 59 -26.97 -16.80 24.73
N ALA A 60 -28.14 -16.85 24.08
CA ALA A 60 -28.29 -16.54 22.67
C ALA A 60 -27.88 -15.09 22.33
N ILE A 61 -28.23 -14.12 23.17
CA ILE A 61 -27.84 -12.71 23.02
C ILE A 61 -26.31 -12.56 23.08
N LEU A 62 -25.65 -13.17 24.08
CA LEU A 62 -24.21 -13.06 24.26
C LEU A 62 -23.45 -13.74 23.12
N LYS A 63 -23.90 -14.92 22.70
CA LYS A 63 -23.36 -15.61 21.52
C LYS A 63 -23.49 -14.74 20.27
N LYS A 64 -24.66 -14.13 20.04
CA LYS A 64 -24.87 -13.23 18.89
C LYS A 64 -23.93 -12.02 18.90
N LEU A 65 -23.68 -11.43 20.06
CA LEU A 65 -22.74 -10.31 20.21
C LEU A 65 -21.29 -10.72 19.93
N PHE A 66 -20.86 -11.90 20.36
CA PHE A 66 -19.50 -12.39 20.11
C PHE A 66 -19.31 -13.01 18.73
N GLN A 67 -20.39 -13.38 18.03
CA GLN A 67 -20.40 -13.84 16.63
C GLN A 67 -20.75 -12.72 15.64
N SER A 68 -20.73 -11.45 16.09
CA SER A 68 -20.87 -10.28 15.23
C SER A 68 -19.55 -9.97 14.49
N SER A 69 -19.40 -8.78 13.88
CA SER A 69 -18.17 -8.45 13.17
C SER A 69 -16.92 -8.51 14.04
N PRO A 70 -15.74 -8.74 13.46
CA PRO A 70 -14.48 -8.65 14.21
C PRO A 70 -14.29 -7.31 14.94
N LEU A 71 -14.73 -6.20 14.36
CA LEU A 71 -14.61 -4.87 15.00
C LEU A 71 -15.40 -4.73 16.31
N MET A 72 -16.42 -5.57 16.52
CA MET A 72 -17.24 -5.59 17.72
C MET A 72 -16.57 -6.28 18.90
N PHE A 73 -15.96 -7.45 18.70
CA PHE A 73 -15.46 -8.29 19.79
C PHE A 73 -13.93 -8.32 19.91
N LEU A 74 -13.17 -7.96 18.87
CA LEU A 74 -11.70 -7.98 18.93
C LEU A 74 -11.14 -7.00 19.98
N GLY A 75 -11.83 -5.88 20.24
CA GLY A 75 -11.46 -4.99 21.34
C GLY A 75 -11.55 -5.69 22.70
N THR A 76 -12.60 -6.47 22.92
CA THR A 76 -12.77 -7.28 24.14
C THR A 76 -11.72 -8.39 24.27
N ILE A 77 -11.35 -9.04 23.17
CA ILE A 77 -10.22 -10.00 23.17
C ILE A 77 -8.91 -9.29 23.52
N GLY A 78 -8.67 -8.12 22.91
CA GLY A 78 -7.51 -7.26 23.17
C GLY A 78 -7.39 -6.87 24.63
N TYR A 79 -8.48 -6.39 25.22
CA TYR A 79 -8.55 -5.97 26.62
C TYR A 79 -8.30 -7.11 27.61
N LEU A 80 -8.80 -8.31 27.33
CA LEU A 80 -8.64 -9.47 28.22
C LEU A 80 -7.23 -10.09 28.15
N ASN A 81 -6.57 -10.03 26.99
CA ASN A 81 -5.38 -10.83 26.68
C ASN A 81 -4.17 -10.00 26.21
N ASP A 82 -4.22 -8.67 26.37
CA ASP A 82 -3.16 -7.73 25.96
C ASP A 82 -2.73 -7.89 24.49
N THR A 83 -3.71 -8.04 23.59
CA THR A 83 -3.47 -8.18 22.14
C THR A 83 -3.90 -6.93 21.36
N ASN A 84 -3.34 -6.75 20.16
CA ASN A 84 -3.66 -5.64 19.25
C ASN A 84 -4.37 -6.11 17.97
N TYR A 85 -5.21 -7.15 18.08
CA TYR A 85 -5.87 -7.74 16.92
C TYR A 85 -6.82 -6.78 16.21
N ARG A 86 -7.48 -5.89 16.95
CA ARG A 86 -8.37 -4.90 16.35
C ARG A 86 -7.60 -3.93 15.45
N GLU A 87 -6.46 -3.44 15.90
CA GLU A 87 -5.57 -2.57 15.11
C GLU A 87 -5.05 -3.32 13.88
N GLN A 88 -4.61 -4.57 14.06
CA GLN A 88 -4.18 -5.43 12.94
C GLN A 88 -5.30 -5.61 11.91
N TYR A 89 -6.55 -5.77 12.36
CA TYR A 89 -7.70 -5.91 11.49
C TYR A 89 -7.99 -4.62 10.70
N VAL A 90 -7.98 -3.46 11.38
CA VAL A 90 -8.19 -2.15 10.75
C VAL A 90 -7.14 -1.86 9.66
N ILE A 91 -5.89 -2.24 9.87
CA ILE A 91 -4.81 -2.03 8.88
C ILE A 91 -4.67 -3.18 7.86
N GLY A 92 -5.55 -4.20 7.91
CA GLY A 92 -5.57 -5.34 6.98
C GLY A 92 -4.51 -6.42 7.19
N LYS A 93 -3.81 -6.43 8.34
CA LYS A 93 -2.87 -7.50 8.75
C LYS A 93 -3.56 -8.72 9.38
N LEU A 94 -4.81 -8.56 9.80
CA LEU A 94 -5.71 -9.63 10.23
C LEU A 94 -6.95 -9.55 9.36
N LYS A 95 -7.41 -10.68 8.83
CA LYS A 95 -8.60 -10.78 7.98
C LYS A 95 -9.65 -11.67 8.62
N ASP A 96 -10.87 -11.65 8.09
CA ASP A 96 -11.96 -12.54 8.54
C ASP A 96 -11.55 -14.02 8.48
N GLU A 97 -10.78 -14.41 7.45
CA GLU A 97 -10.26 -15.76 7.25
C GLU A 97 -9.33 -16.24 8.39
N ASP A 98 -8.69 -15.31 9.09
CA ASP A 98 -7.81 -15.61 10.23
C ASP A 98 -8.59 -15.85 11.54
N ILE A 99 -9.92 -15.64 11.52
CA ILE A 99 -10.80 -15.67 12.68
C ILE A 99 -11.81 -16.79 12.49
N ILE A 100 -11.74 -17.81 13.34
CA ILE A 100 -12.57 -19.02 13.23
C ILE A 100 -13.30 -19.26 14.55
N PHE A 101 -14.63 -19.23 14.51
CA PHE A 101 -15.47 -19.70 15.62
C PHE A 101 -15.47 -21.21 15.63
N MET A 102 -15.02 -21.80 16.73
CA MET A 102 -14.87 -23.25 16.86
C MET A 102 -16.11 -23.88 17.50
N PRO A 103 -16.34 -25.20 17.31
CA PRO A 103 -17.37 -25.93 18.02
C PRO A 103 -17.21 -25.77 19.55
N VAL A 104 -18.34 -25.59 20.23
CA VAL A 104 -18.39 -25.40 21.69
C VAL A 104 -18.83 -26.66 22.44
N ASP A 105 -19.24 -27.69 21.71
CA ASP A 105 -19.71 -28.97 22.22
C ASP A 105 -18.60 -30.01 22.12
N PHE A 106 -18.19 -30.56 23.25
CA PHE A 106 -17.19 -31.63 23.31
C PHE A 106 -17.83 -32.92 23.81
N ILE A 107 -17.91 -33.92 22.93
CA ILE A 107 -18.50 -35.23 23.23
C ILE A 107 -17.43 -36.10 23.91
N ARG A 108 -17.75 -36.58 25.11
CA ARG A 108 -16.90 -37.49 25.86
C ARG A 108 -17.33 -38.93 25.60
N GLU A 109 -16.81 -39.52 24.53
CA GLU A 109 -17.11 -40.91 24.14
C GLU A 109 -16.83 -41.92 25.28
N THR A 110 -15.84 -41.63 26.12
CA THR A 110 -15.43 -42.47 27.26
C THR A 110 -16.32 -42.34 28.48
N LEU A 111 -17.25 -41.37 28.51
CA LEU A 111 -18.15 -41.10 29.64
C LEU A 111 -19.59 -40.98 29.17
N ARG A 112 -20.12 -42.10 28.65
CA ARG A 112 -21.53 -42.22 28.22
C ARG A 112 -21.97 -41.14 27.21
N PHE A 113 -21.05 -40.63 26.40
CA PHE A 113 -21.31 -39.55 25.45
C PHE A 113 -21.79 -38.25 26.13
N ASP A 114 -21.37 -37.99 27.38
CA ASP A 114 -21.61 -36.72 28.04
C ASP A 114 -21.10 -35.56 27.16
N VAL A 115 -21.92 -34.54 26.97
CA VAL A 115 -21.56 -33.35 26.19
C VAL A 115 -21.19 -32.21 27.14
N LEU A 116 -20.01 -31.64 26.92
CA LEU A 116 -19.57 -30.43 27.59
C LEU A 116 -19.85 -29.23 26.69
N HIS A 117 -20.67 -28.31 27.18
CA HIS A 117 -21.03 -27.06 26.50
C HIS A 117 -20.21 -25.89 27.07
N ALA A 118 -19.33 -25.32 26.24
CA ALA A 118 -18.70 -24.04 26.50
C ALA A 118 -19.50 -22.90 25.87
N ASP A 119 -19.23 -21.65 26.26
CA ASP A 119 -19.97 -20.52 25.68
C ASP A 119 -19.37 -20.06 24.34
N SER A 120 -18.04 -19.92 24.28
CA SER A 120 -17.35 -19.52 23.05
C SER A 120 -15.91 -20.02 22.98
N PHE A 121 -15.54 -20.53 21.80
CA PHE A 121 -14.16 -20.76 21.39
C PHE A 121 -13.88 -19.99 20.10
N ILE A 122 -12.85 -19.14 20.12
CA ILE A 122 -12.46 -18.30 18.99
C ILE A 122 -10.99 -18.54 18.71
N LYS A 123 -10.67 -19.02 17.50
CA LYS A 123 -9.30 -19.09 17.02
C LYS A 123 -8.98 -17.82 16.24
N ILE A 124 -7.87 -17.16 16.58
CA ILE A 124 -7.35 -15.99 15.88
C ILE A 124 -5.89 -16.28 15.54
N LYS A 125 -5.59 -16.47 14.25
CA LYS A 125 -4.30 -17.00 13.77
C LYS A 125 -3.99 -18.32 14.47
N ASP A 126 -2.90 -18.39 15.24
CA ASP A 126 -2.46 -19.60 15.94
C ASP A 126 -2.97 -19.70 17.39
N ASN A 127 -3.61 -18.64 17.91
CA ASN A 127 -4.07 -18.59 19.30
C ASN A 127 -5.55 -18.96 19.39
N ILE A 128 -5.92 -19.63 20.48
CA ILE A 128 -7.30 -20.04 20.76
C ILE A 128 -7.73 -19.42 22.07
N TYR A 129 -8.89 -18.77 22.06
CA TYR A 129 -9.50 -18.10 23.19
C TYR A 129 -10.79 -18.80 23.58
N GLN A 130 -10.90 -19.15 24.86
CA GLN A 130 -12.12 -19.65 25.47
C GLN A 130 -12.72 -18.54 26.34
N ILE A 131 -13.99 -18.22 26.10
CA ILE A 131 -14.72 -17.19 26.86
C ILE A 131 -15.95 -17.84 27.48
N GLU A 132 -16.16 -17.60 28.78
CA GLU A 132 -17.37 -17.98 29.50
C GLU A 132 -18.06 -16.74 30.08
N PHE A 133 -19.38 -16.70 30.00
CA PHE A 133 -20.22 -15.66 30.59
C PHE A 133 -20.86 -16.16 31.87
N GLN A 134 -20.81 -15.37 32.93
CA GLN A 134 -21.29 -15.80 34.23
C GLN A 134 -22.33 -14.86 34.85
N THR A 135 -23.48 -15.44 35.20
CA THR A 135 -24.58 -14.80 35.94
C THR A 135 -24.79 -15.39 37.33
N SER A 136 -24.50 -16.67 37.52
CA SER A 136 -24.67 -17.36 38.81
C SER A 136 -23.40 -18.08 39.24
N ASN A 137 -23.38 -18.67 40.43
CA ASN A 137 -22.20 -19.32 40.97
C ASN A 137 -22.15 -20.81 40.58
N ASP A 138 -21.16 -21.21 39.79
CA ASP A 138 -20.76 -22.61 39.57
C ASP A 138 -19.22 -22.72 39.74
N ASN A 139 -18.69 -23.93 39.98
CA ASN A 139 -17.24 -24.19 40.11
C ASN A 139 -16.50 -23.94 38.77
N MET A 140 -16.32 -22.67 38.42
CA MET A 140 -15.79 -22.26 37.11
C MET A 140 -14.36 -22.70 36.86
N ALA A 141 -13.49 -22.69 37.89
CA ALA A 141 -12.12 -23.20 37.75
C ALA A 141 -12.08 -24.65 37.22
N ILE A 142 -12.98 -25.51 37.71
CA ILE A 142 -13.07 -26.91 37.27
C ILE A 142 -13.66 -27.01 35.87
N ARG A 143 -14.64 -26.16 35.52
CA ARG A 143 -15.18 -26.09 34.16
C ARG A 143 -14.10 -25.68 33.16
N PHE A 144 -13.35 -24.62 33.46
CA PHE A 144 -12.21 -24.19 32.64
C PHE A 144 -11.15 -25.28 32.50
N ALA A 145 -10.74 -25.92 33.60
CA ALA A 145 -9.77 -27.01 33.53
C ALA A 145 -10.28 -28.17 32.65
N ARG A 146 -11.55 -28.55 32.78
CA ARG A 146 -12.16 -29.60 31.95
C ARG A 146 -12.22 -29.19 30.48
N TYR A 147 -12.81 -28.04 30.18
CA TYR A 147 -13.00 -27.58 28.80
C TYR A 147 -11.67 -27.37 28.10
N GLY A 148 -10.71 -26.73 28.76
CA GLY A 148 -9.38 -26.49 28.19
C GLY A 148 -8.61 -27.78 27.91
N LEU A 149 -8.68 -28.77 28.81
CA LEU A 149 -8.04 -30.07 28.59
C LEU A 149 -8.73 -30.89 27.50
N GLU A 150 -10.06 -30.97 27.49
CA GLU A 150 -10.81 -31.70 26.47
C GLU A 150 -10.59 -31.09 25.09
N TYR A 151 -10.57 -29.77 24.98
CA TYR A 151 -10.17 -29.06 23.77
C TYR A 151 -8.76 -29.47 23.33
N GLY A 152 -7.78 -29.39 24.23
CA GLY A 152 -6.38 -29.70 23.91
C GLY A 152 -6.16 -31.17 23.51
N ILE A 153 -6.92 -32.11 24.09
CA ILE A 153 -6.87 -33.53 23.72
C ILE A 153 -7.48 -33.76 22.34
N ALA A 154 -8.63 -33.13 22.06
CA ALA A 154 -9.30 -33.21 20.77
C ALA A 154 -8.42 -32.64 19.64
N ASN A 155 -7.64 -31.59 19.94
CA ASN A 155 -6.79 -30.87 19.00
C ASN A 155 -5.29 -31.13 19.20
N LYS A 156 -4.91 -32.28 19.79
CA LYS A 156 -3.50 -32.62 20.06
C LYS A 156 -2.66 -32.60 18.78
N VAL A 157 -1.44 -32.09 18.89
CA VAL A 157 -0.46 -32.04 17.79
C VAL A 157 0.67 -33.01 18.11
N PHE A 158 1.04 -33.87 17.17
CA PHE A 158 2.21 -34.73 17.34
C PHE A 158 3.48 -33.97 16.89
N ASP A 159 4.42 -33.78 17.80
CA ASP A 159 5.74 -33.22 17.51
C ASP A 159 6.69 -34.35 17.13
N GLU A 160 6.93 -34.51 15.82
CA GLU A 160 7.80 -35.54 15.27
C GLU A 160 9.26 -35.40 15.74
N THR A 161 9.73 -34.17 16.01
CA THR A 161 11.12 -33.93 16.41
C THR A 161 11.41 -34.49 17.79
N ASN A 162 10.46 -34.31 18.70
CA ASN A 162 10.58 -34.75 20.08
C ASN A 162 9.86 -36.08 20.36
N ASN A 163 9.14 -36.62 19.38
CA ASN A 163 8.31 -37.84 19.50
C ASN A 163 7.30 -37.75 20.67
N ILE A 164 6.61 -36.61 20.79
CA ILE A 164 5.64 -36.34 21.86
C ILE A 164 4.35 -35.71 21.32
N TYR A 165 3.24 -35.96 22.00
CA TYR A 165 2.01 -35.20 21.78
C TYR A 165 2.04 -33.89 22.56
N LYS A 166 1.77 -32.78 21.89
CA LYS A 166 1.50 -31.47 22.47
C LYS A 166 -0.01 -31.31 22.66
N ILE A 167 -0.40 -31.05 23.90
CA ILE A 167 -1.77 -30.70 24.29
C ILE A 167 -1.75 -29.20 24.60
N ILE A 168 -2.39 -28.41 23.74
CA ILE A 168 -2.43 -26.96 23.85
C ILE A 168 -3.76 -26.59 24.51
N ILE A 169 -3.68 -25.95 25.69
CA ILE A 169 -4.85 -25.41 26.40
C ILE A 169 -5.08 -23.98 25.86
N PRO A 170 -6.33 -23.57 25.59
CA PRO A 170 -6.65 -22.21 25.14
C PRO A 170 -6.34 -21.16 26.21
N GLU A 171 -6.22 -19.89 25.79
CA GLU A 171 -6.29 -18.75 26.70
C GLU A 171 -7.71 -18.64 27.25
N GLN A 172 -7.86 -18.51 28.57
CA GLN A 172 -9.17 -18.65 29.24
C GLN A 172 -9.60 -17.33 29.86
N SER A 173 -10.84 -16.92 29.57
CA SER A 173 -11.42 -15.68 30.08
C SER A 173 -12.83 -15.91 30.62
N VAL A 174 -13.18 -15.21 31.70
CA VAL A 174 -14.55 -15.11 32.19
C VAL A 174 -15.04 -13.67 32.19
N ILE A 175 -16.26 -13.46 31.72
CA ILE A 175 -16.96 -12.20 31.77
C ILE A 175 -18.11 -12.34 32.77
N PHE A 176 -17.98 -11.69 33.92
CA PHE A 176 -19.03 -11.66 34.93
C PHE A 176 -20.02 -10.53 34.64
N LEU A 177 -21.29 -10.89 34.50
CA LEU A 177 -22.34 -9.93 34.16
C LEU A 177 -22.90 -9.19 35.38
N GLU A 178 -22.88 -9.82 36.56
CA GLU A 178 -23.43 -9.23 37.79
C GLU A 178 -22.61 -9.62 39.04
N LYS A 179 -22.61 -8.73 40.06
CA LYS A 179 -21.80 -8.87 41.27
C LYS A 179 -22.42 -9.85 42.27
N ASN A 180 -21.87 -11.06 42.39
CA ASN A 180 -22.28 -12.03 43.39
C ASN A 180 -21.25 -12.13 44.55
N LYS A 181 -21.70 -12.53 45.74
CA LYS A 181 -20.84 -12.78 46.94
C LYS A 181 -19.70 -13.75 46.65
N GLU A 182 -19.90 -14.66 45.70
CA GLU A 182 -18.93 -15.72 45.34
C GLU A 182 -18.08 -15.42 44.10
N ASN A 183 -18.23 -14.25 43.45
CA ASN A 183 -17.31 -13.77 42.39
C ASN A 183 -15.90 -13.41 42.94
N THR A 184 -15.63 -13.79 44.19
CA THR A 184 -14.37 -13.60 44.93
C THR A 184 -13.43 -14.80 44.80
N ARG A 185 -13.92 -15.97 44.35
CA ARG A 185 -13.07 -17.15 44.13
C ARG A 185 -12.28 -17.01 42.83
N ASN A 186 -10.99 -17.36 42.90
CA ASN A 186 -10.13 -17.36 41.72
C ASN A 186 -10.52 -18.52 40.79
N ASN A 187 -10.65 -18.24 39.49
CA ASN A 187 -10.94 -19.24 38.46
C ASN A 187 -9.68 -19.91 37.89
N SER A 188 -8.50 -19.35 38.18
CA SER A 188 -7.21 -19.92 37.82
C SER A 188 -6.98 -21.26 38.53
N TYR A 189 -6.25 -22.16 37.87
CA TYR A 189 -5.92 -23.47 38.42
C TYR A 189 -4.48 -23.85 38.10
N GLU A 190 -3.96 -24.85 38.81
CA GLU A 190 -2.60 -25.34 38.66
C GLU A 190 -2.63 -26.82 38.31
N LEU A 191 -1.79 -27.21 37.35
CA LEU A 191 -1.59 -28.60 36.98
C LEU A 191 -0.41 -29.14 37.78
N PHE A 192 -0.60 -30.29 38.44
CA PHE A 192 0.44 -30.95 39.23
C PHE A 192 0.71 -32.37 38.72
N TRP A 193 1.98 -32.76 38.72
CA TRP A 193 2.41 -34.13 38.51
C TRP A 193 3.41 -34.53 39.58
N ARG A 194 3.12 -35.62 40.32
CA ARG A 194 3.95 -36.10 41.43
C ARG A 194 4.31 -35.00 42.45
N ASN A 195 3.30 -34.22 42.84
CA ASN A 195 3.43 -33.06 43.75
C ASN A 195 4.35 -31.93 43.25
N LYS A 196 4.73 -31.92 41.97
CA LYS A 196 5.41 -30.80 41.33
C LYS A 196 4.42 -30.03 40.48
N LYS A 197 4.39 -28.71 40.64
CA LYS A 197 3.64 -27.81 39.77
C LYS A 197 4.23 -27.90 38.37
N LEU A 198 3.39 -28.26 37.40
CA LEU A 198 3.72 -28.24 35.98
C LEU A 198 3.51 -26.84 35.41
N GLU A 199 2.32 -26.28 35.64
CA GLU A 199 1.96 -24.96 35.13
C GLU A 199 0.82 -24.34 35.94
N ARG A 200 0.70 -23.01 35.92
CA ARG A 200 -0.50 -22.29 36.38
C ARG A 200 -1.23 -21.73 35.16
N ILE A 201 -2.47 -22.14 34.99
CA ILE A 201 -3.36 -21.57 33.99
C ILE A 201 -4.11 -20.41 34.64
N GLU A 202 -3.81 -19.20 34.20
CA GLU A 202 -4.50 -17.99 34.64
C GLU A 202 -5.77 -17.80 33.83
N VAL A 203 -6.91 -17.65 34.52
CA VAL A 203 -8.16 -17.27 33.86
C VAL A 203 -8.32 -15.77 33.99
N LYS A 204 -8.35 -15.07 32.85
CA LYS A 204 -8.55 -13.62 32.76
C LYS A 204 -9.99 -13.27 33.15
N VAL A 205 -10.17 -12.12 33.78
CA VAL A 205 -11.46 -11.74 34.39
C VAL A 205 -11.84 -10.34 33.96
N LEU A 206 -13.06 -10.20 33.42
CA LEU A 206 -13.73 -8.93 33.22
C LEU A 206 -15.04 -8.91 34.01
N LYS A 207 -15.30 -7.81 34.70
CA LYS A 207 -16.49 -7.64 35.53
C LYS A 207 -17.28 -6.44 35.05
N LEU A 208 -18.51 -6.68 34.57
CA LEU A 208 -19.31 -5.62 33.97
C LEU A 208 -19.68 -4.48 34.93
N TRP A 209 -19.75 -4.73 36.24
CA TRP A 209 -20.04 -3.68 37.22
C TRP A 209 -18.83 -2.80 37.58
N GLU A 210 -17.64 -3.11 37.08
CA GLU A 210 -16.41 -2.30 37.26
C GLU A 210 -16.10 -1.44 36.04
N ILE A 211 -16.91 -1.53 34.98
CA ILE A 211 -16.77 -0.75 33.75
C ILE A 211 -18.00 0.13 33.52
N ASP A 212 -17.77 1.33 33.02
CA ASP A 212 -18.83 2.21 32.55
C ASP A 212 -18.90 2.30 31.01
N ILE A 213 -19.77 3.18 30.52
CA ILE A 213 -19.97 3.38 29.07
C ILE A 213 -18.68 3.91 28.43
N GLU A 214 -17.97 4.81 29.11
CA GLU A 214 -16.78 5.48 28.62
C GLU A 214 -15.61 4.52 28.59
N ASP A 215 -15.47 3.64 29.58
CA ASP A 215 -14.54 2.52 29.57
C ASP A 215 -14.78 1.61 28.36
N VAL A 216 -16.04 1.27 28.08
CA VAL A 216 -16.41 0.45 26.92
C VAL A 216 -16.02 1.14 25.61
N LEU A 217 -16.26 2.44 25.48
CA LEU A 217 -15.93 3.19 24.26
C LEU A 217 -14.41 3.37 24.07
N ASN A 218 -13.70 3.72 25.14
CA ASN A 218 -12.26 3.96 25.11
C ASN A 218 -11.48 2.68 24.82
N ASN A 219 -11.90 1.55 25.42
CA ASN A 219 -11.27 0.24 25.25
C ASN A 219 -11.90 -0.58 24.11
N LYS A 220 -12.81 0.01 23.32
CA LYS A 220 -13.43 -0.61 22.13
C LYS A 220 -14.17 -1.93 22.45
N LEU A 221 -14.78 -2.03 23.62
CA LEU A 221 -15.54 -3.19 24.11
C LEU A 221 -16.98 -3.20 23.58
N TYR A 222 -17.17 -2.85 22.30
CA TYR A 222 -18.47 -2.45 21.76
C TYR A 222 -19.55 -3.53 21.86
N ASN A 223 -19.16 -4.81 21.77
CA ASN A 223 -20.07 -5.93 21.98
C ASN A 223 -20.63 -6.03 23.41
N LEU A 224 -19.99 -5.41 24.42
CA LEU A 224 -20.47 -5.39 25.80
C LEU A 224 -21.37 -4.19 26.12
N LEU A 225 -21.39 -3.18 25.24
CA LEU A 225 -22.14 -1.94 25.43
C LEU A 225 -23.63 -2.15 25.80
N PRO A 226 -24.42 -2.96 25.06
CA PRO A 226 -25.83 -3.17 25.41
C PRO A 226 -26.02 -4.02 26.67
N ILE A 227 -24.99 -4.75 27.13
CA ILE A 227 -25.06 -5.64 28.29
C ILE A 227 -24.83 -4.87 29.59
N LEU A 228 -24.27 -3.64 29.57
CA LEU A 228 -23.99 -2.85 30.79
C LEU A 228 -25.20 -2.67 31.71
N ILE A 229 -26.42 -2.64 31.14
CA ILE A 229 -27.65 -2.52 31.94
C ILE A 229 -27.90 -3.71 32.88
N PHE A 230 -27.21 -4.84 32.68
CA PHE A 230 -27.28 -5.99 33.60
C PHE A 230 -26.83 -5.66 35.02
N LYS A 231 -26.01 -4.62 35.22
CA LYS A 231 -25.58 -4.20 36.55
C LYS A 231 -26.76 -3.84 37.48
N TYR A 232 -27.91 -3.42 36.93
CA TYR A 232 -29.10 -3.07 37.70
C TYR A 232 -29.91 -4.27 38.18
N ARG A 233 -29.70 -5.46 37.61
CA ARG A 233 -30.50 -6.66 37.90
C ARG A 233 -30.56 -7.00 39.38
N LEU A 234 -29.42 -7.03 40.07
CA LEU A 234 -29.38 -7.34 41.51
C LEU A 234 -30.03 -6.24 42.35
N ASN A 235 -29.85 -4.98 41.98
CA ASN A 235 -30.48 -3.86 42.67
C ASN A 235 -32.00 -3.93 42.55
N LEU A 236 -32.52 -4.29 41.37
CA LEU A 236 -33.95 -4.49 41.13
C LEU A 236 -34.51 -5.70 41.90
N ILE A 237 -33.76 -6.80 42.01
CA ILE A 237 -34.14 -7.94 42.87
C ILE A 237 -34.25 -7.49 44.34
N ASN A 238 -33.28 -6.72 44.83
CA ASN A 238 -33.25 -6.26 46.22
C ASN A 238 -34.28 -5.16 46.52
N ALA A 239 -34.62 -4.33 45.53
CA ALA A 239 -35.66 -3.31 45.64
C ALA A 239 -37.08 -3.89 45.65
N LYS A 240 -37.24 -5.18 45.32
CA LYS A 240 -38.55 -5.85 45.23
C LYS A 240 -39.26 -5.80 46.59
N GLY A 241 -40.40 -5.10 46.63
CA GLY A 241 -41.19 -4.89 47.84
C GLY A 241 -41.06 -3.48 48.46
N ASN A 242 -40.10 -2.68 48.01
CA ASN A 242 -40.01 -1.25 48.32
C ASN A 242 -40.28 -0.42 47.07
N LYS A 243 -41.49 0.15 46.97
CA LYS A 243 -41.92 0.91 45.79
C LYS A 243 -41.04 2.13 45.49
N LEU A 244 -40.58 2.85 46.51
CA LEU A 244 -39.74 4.04 46.31
C LEU A 244 -38.38 3.66 45.72
N THR A 245 -37.70 2.68 46.33
CA THR A 245 -36.41 2.20 45.84
C THR A 245 -36.52 1.54 44.46
N LEU A 246 -37.61 0.83 44.18
CA LEU A 246 -37.84 0.24 42.86
C LEU A 246 -37.96 1.33 41.78
N GLU A 247 -38.66 2.42 42.07
CA GLU A 247 -38.83 3.54 41.14
C GLU A 247 -37.52 4.31 40.92
N GLU A 248 -36.70 4.48 41.96
CA GLU A 248 -35.37 5.09 41.86
C GLU A 248 -34.46 4.26 40.92
N VAL A 249 -34.34 2.95 41.18
CA VAL A 249 -33.50 2.06 40.36
C VAL A 249 -34.06 1.94 38.93
N LYS A 250 -35.39 1.97 38.76
CA LYS A 250 -36.03 2.04 37.43
C LYS A 250 -35.54 3.28 36.67
N ASN A 251 -35.62 4.46 37.26
CA ASN A 251 -35.21 5.71 36.60
C ASN A 251 -33.73 5.70 36.20
N GLU A 252 -32.84 5.21 37.06
CA GLU A 252 -31.42 5.06 36.72
C GLU A 252 -31.21 4.08 35.55
N PHE A 253 -31.91 2.95 35.57
CA PHE A 253 -31.88 1.96 34.50
C PHE A 253 -32.33 2.55 33.15
N LEU A 254 -33.44 3.32 33.13
CA LEU A 254 -33.92 3.94 31.90
C LEU A 254 -32.96 5.03 31.40
N LEU A 255 -32.38 5.82 32.31
CA LEU A 255 -31.40 6.85 31.97
C LEU A 255 -30.17 6.22 31.30
N GLN A 256 -29.61 5.17 31.89
CA GLN A 256 -28.44 4.51 31.32
C GLN A 256 -28.78 3.83 29.98
N SER A 257 -29.97 3.23 29.86
CA SER A 257 -30.41 2.61 28.59
C SER A 257 -30.46 3.64 27.45
N ARG A 258 -30.97 4.85 27.71
CA ARG A 258 -30.99 5.95 26.73
C ARG A 258 -29.59 6.44 26.38
N GLU A 259 -28.71 6.53 27.37
CA GLU A 259 -27.32 6.92 27.14
C GLU A 259 -26.58 5.91 26.26
N ILE A 260 -26.74 4.62 26.55
CA ILE A 260 -26.17 3.53 25.73
C ILE A 260 -26.65 3.64 24.28
N LEU A 261 -27.96 3.85 24.07
CA LEU A 261 -28.50 4.01 22.73
C LEU A 261 -27.82 5.16 21.98
N LYS A 262 -27.77 6.35 22.60
CA LYS A 262 -27.13 7.53 22.01
C LYS A 262 -25.69 7.24 21.60
N LYS A 263 -24.92 6.62 22.50
CA LYS A 263 -23.51 6.29 22.25
C LYS A 263 -23.35 5.21 21.17
N ALA A 264 -24.25 4.24 21.09
CA ALA A 264 -24.22 3.22 20.04
C ALA A 264 -24.34 3.82 18.64
N ILE A 265 -25.13 4.88 18.47
CA ILE A 265 -25.28 5.60 17.19
C ILE A 265 -23.99 6.37 16.84
N ASP A 266 -23.36 6.98 17.82
CA ASP A 266 -22.09 7.71 17.65
C ASP A 266 -20.94 6.77 17.22
N LEU A 267 -21.11 5.44 17.31
CA LEU A 267 -20.14 4.44 16.84
C LEU A 267 -20.13 4.23 15.31
N ASN A 268 -20.96 4.94 14.54
CA ASN A 268 -21.01 4.82 13.08
C ASN A 268 -19.68 5.12 12.35
N ARG A 269 -18.72 5.76 13.03
CA ARG A 269 -17.36 5.98 12.54
C ARG A 269 -16.39 4.84 12.86
N GLU A 270 -16.78 3.96 13.77
CA GLU A 270 -15.90 2.98 14.42
C GLU A 270 -16.24 1.52 14.06
N ILE A 271 -17.53 1.23 13.82
CA ILE A 271 -18.06 -0.10 13.47
C ILE A 271 -19.09 -0.01 12.34
N ARG A 272 -19.54 -1.16 11.82
CA ARG A 272 -20.49 -1.23 10.70
C ARG A 272 -21.91 -0.94 11.17
N GLU A 273 -22.76 -0.48 10.26
CA GLU A 273 -24.18 -0.19 10.52
C GLU A 273 -24.93 -1.42 11.04
N ASP A 274 -24.73 -2.59 10.41
CA ASP A 274 -25.33 -3.85 10.86
C ASP A 274 -24.94 -4.21 12.30
N ASP A 275 -23.74 -3.83 12.74
CA ASP A 275 -23.28 -4.09 14.10
C ASP A 275 -23.95 -3.13 15.11
N ILE A 276 -24.21 -1.88 14.70
CA ILE A 276 -24.99 -0.91 15.48
C ILE A 276 -26.43 -1.40 15.62
N ASP A 277 -27.03 -1.88 14.54
CA ASP A 277 -28.36 -2.48 14.56
C ASP A 277 -28.42 -3.67 15.54
N ILE A 278 -27.37 -4.50 15.61
CA ILE A 278 -27.27 -5.58 16.61
C ILE A 278 -27.24 -5.02 18.04
N ILE A 279 -26.41 -4.00 18.33
CA ILE A 279 -26.34 -3.39 19.66
C ILE A 279 -27.71 -2.87 20.09
N ILE A 280 -28.36 -2.12 19.21
CA ILE A 280 -29.67 -1.51 19.44
C ILE A 280 -30.73 -2.59 19.65
N SER A 281 -30.78 -3.61 18.79
CA SER A 281 -31.75 -4.71 18.90
C SER A 281 -31.57 -5.46 20.22
N VAL A 282 -30.32 -5.77 20.59
CA VAL A 282 -30.03 -6.44 21.85
C VAL A 282 -30.44 -5.58 23.04
N LEU A 283 -30.13 -4.28 23.04
CA LEU A 283 -30.52 -3.38 24.12
C LEU A 283 -32.05 -3.36 24.28
N GLY A 284 -32.81 -3.29 23.19
CA GLY A 284 -34.28 -3.35 23.22
C GLY A 284 -34.80 -4.67 23.81
N GLU A 285 -34.23 -5.81 23.41
CA GLU A 285 -34.59 -7.12 23.96
C GLU A 285 -34.30 -7.24 25.46
N LEU A 286 -33.20 -6.66 25.91
CA LEU A 286 -32.87 -6.62 27.33
C LEU A 286 -33.80 -5.69 28.10
N VAL A 287 -34.14 -4.51 27.58
CA VAL A 287 -35.12 -3.62 28.21
C VAL A 287 -36.47 -4.31 28.36
N ASN A 288 -36.95 -5.01 27.32
CA ASN A 288 -38.18 -5.81 27.40
C ASN A 288 -38.08 -6.87 28.51
N TYR A 289 -36.94 -7.57 28.59
CA TYR A 289 -36.70 -8.53 29.66
C TYR A 289 -36.82 -7.89 31.05
N PHE A 290 -36.22 -6.71 31.27
CA PHE A 290 -36.30 -6.00 32.54
C PHE A 290 -37.71 -5.50 32.85
N ASP A 291 -38.44 -5.00 31.85
CA ASP A 291 -39.83 -4.55 31.97
C ASP A 291 -40.77 -5.66 32.43
N GLU A 292 -40.71 -6.80 31.75
CA GLU A 292 -41.51 -7.99 32.06
C GLU A 292 -41.16 -8.55 33.45
N THR A 293 -39.88 -8.50 33.83
CA THR A 293 -39.39 -9.16 35.06
C THR A 293 -39.56 -8.30 36.32
N PHE A 294 -39.34 -6.99 36.22
CA PHE A 294 -39.20 -6.11 37.38
C PHE A 294 -40.20 -4.95 37.42
N PHE A 295 -40.71 -4.51 36.26
CA PHE A 295 -41.51 -3.31 36.17
C PHE A 295 -42.97 -3.56 35.80
N GLU A 296 -43.43 -4.82 35.77
CA GLU A 296 -44.83 -5.18 35.51
C GLU A 296 -45.36 -4.62 34.18
N ASN A 297 -44.51 -4.55 33.15
CA ASN A 297 -44.83 -3.93 31.85
C ASN A 297 -45.24 -2.45 31.97
N SER A 298 -44.75 -1.75 33.00
CA SER A 298 -45.06 -0.33 33.24
C SER A 298 -44.16 0.62 32.47
N ILE A 299 -43.10 0.14 31.83
CA ILE A 299 -42.33 0.98 30.90
C ILE A 299 -43.25 1.27 29.71
N ARG A 300 -43.73 2.51 29.62
CA ARG A 300 -44.65 2.90 28.56
C ARG A 300 -43.93 2.88 27.23
N LYS A 301 -44.24 1.87 26.41
CA LYS A 301 -43.68 1.70 25.07
C LYS A 301 -43.93 2.94 24.22
N GLU A 302 -45.15 3.48 24.20
CA GLU A 302 -45.54 4.68 23.43
C GLU A 302 -44.88 6.02 23.86
N GLY A 303 -44.19 6.09 25.02
CA GLY A 303 -43.69 7.37 25.57
C GLY A 303 -42.26 7.36 26.10
N GLU A 304 -41.81 6.30 26.75
CA GLU A 304 -40.47 6.24 27.35
C GLU A 304 -39.42 5.58 26.43
N PHE A 305 -39.85 4.71 25.51
CA PHE A 305 -38.96 3.90 24.66
C PHE A 305 -39.27 3.89 23.14
N GLU A 306 -40.50 4.05 22.63
CA GLU A 306 -40.74 4.11 21.16
C GLU A 306 -40.26 5.40 20.52
N MET A 307 -40.56 6.56 21.13
CA MET A 307 -40.11 7.87 20.63
C MET A 307 -38.57 7.98 20.66
N THR A 308 -37.91 7.18 21.50
CA THR A 308 -36.44 7.15 21.66
C THR A 308 -35.75 5.98 20.96
N PHE A 309 -36.41 4.86 20.64
CA PHE A 309 -35.84 3.81 19.82
C PHE A 309 -36.33 3.91 18.38
N THR A 310 -37.61 3.74 18.05
CA THR A 310 -38.03 3.62 16.65
C THR A 310 -37.92 4.93 15.86
N GLU A 311 -38.37 6.07 16.41
CA GLU A 311 -38.27 7.37 15.73
C GLU A 311 -36.85 7.91 15.70
N GLN A 312 -36.10 7.74 16.79
CA GLN A 312 -34.68 8.03 16.83
C GLN A 312 -33.90 7.10 15.92
N ILE A 313 -34.12 5.79 15.91
CA ILE A 313 -33.50 4.85 14.95
C ILE A 313 -33.85 5.25 13.53
N ASN A 314 -35.10 5.61 13.22
CA ASN A 314 -35.47 6.02 11.87
C ASN A 314 -34.89 7.38 11.49
N SER A 315 -34.85 8.35 12.42
CA SER A 315 -34.22 9.67 12.25
C SER A 315 -32.71 9.54 12.11
N TYR A 316 -32.08 8.71 12.93
CA TYR A 316 -30.65 8.42 12.91
C TYR A 316 -30.28 7.59 11.69
N ARG A 317 -31.07 6.59 11.28
CA ARG A 317 -30.93 5.91 9.99
C ARG A 317 -31.07 6.91 8.85
N GLN A 318 -31.99 7.87 8.91
CA GLN A 318 -32.06 8.94 7.91
C GLN A 318 -30.79 9.82 7.91
N GLN A 319 -30.30 10.23 9.09
CA GLN A 319 -29.09 11.03 9.23
C GLN A 319 -27.84 10.27 8.75
N ILE A 320 -27.71 8.99 9.11
CA ILE A 320 -26.66 8.07 8.66
C ILE A 320 -26.73 7.90 7.14
N ASN A 321 -27.91 7.62 6.59
CA ASN A 321 -28.09 7.49 5.14
C ASN A 321 -27.78 8.79 4.39
N THR A 322 -28.07 9.93 4.99
CA THR A 322 -27.77 11.25 4.42
C THR A 322 -26.26 11.50 4.44
N ALA A 323 -25.61 11.34 5.59
CA ALA A 323 -24.17 11.46 5.74
C ALA A 323 -23.41 10.44 4.85
N ARG A 324 -23.98 9.26 4.63
CA ARG A 324 -23.45 8.24 3.72
C ARG A 324 -23.49 8.70 2.27
N LYS A 325 -24.62 9.24 1.81
CA LYS A 325 -24.73 9.79 0.44
C LYS A 325 -23.74 10.94 0.23
N GLU A 326 -23.58 11.80 1.24
CA GLU A 326 -22.58 12.86 1.21
C GLU A 326 -21.15 12.30 1.15
N LYS A 327 -20.83 11.30 1.97
CA LYS A 327 -19.52 10.63 1.94
C LYS A 327 -19.25 9.95 0.59
N GLU A 328 -20.21 9.22 0.04
CA GLU A 328 -20.09 8.57 -1.28
C GLU A 328 -19.88 9.60 -2.38
N GLN A 329 -20.55 10.75 -2.34
CA GLN A 329 -20.30 11.86 -3.26
C GLN A 329 -18.88 12.42 -3.13
N VAL A 330 -18.40 12.60 -1.90
CA VAL A 330 -17.02 13.07 -1.63
C VAL A 330 -16.00 12.04 -2.13
N GLU A 331 -16.21 10.75 -1.91
CA GLU A 331 -15.33 9.68 -2.39
C GLU A 331 -15.30 9.57 -3.91
N MET A 332 -16.46 9.67 -4.58
CA MET A 332 -16.52 9.74 -6.05
C MET A 332 -15.75 10.95 -6.59
N THR A 333 -15.94 12.11 -5.97
CA THR A 333 -15.24 13.35 -6.35
C THR A 333 -13.73 13.20 -6.14
N LEU A 334 -13.30 12.62 -5.02
CA LEU A 334 -11.90 12.35 -4.71
C LEU A 334 -11.28 11.38 -5.73
N ASN A 335 -11.99 10.32 -6.11
CA ASN A 335 -11.53 9.37 -7.12
C ASN A 335 -11.41 10.00 -8.51
N ASN A 336 -12.35 10.87 -8.88
CA ASN A 336 -12.27 11.64 -10.12
C ASN A 336 -11.03 12.56 -10.13
N TYR A 337 -10.79 13.31 -9.04
CA TYR A 337 -9.57 14.12 -8.92
C TYR A 337 -8.29 13.28 -8.97
N LYS A 338 -8.26 12.12 -8.33
CA LYS A 338 -7.11 11.19 -8.42
C LYS A 338 -6.87 10.73 -9.86
N GLN A 339 -7.93 10.39 -10.61
CA GLN A 339 -7.80 10.03 -12.02
C GLN A 339 -7.28 11.19 -12.85
N GLN A 340 -7.80 12.40 -12.65
CA GLN A 340 -7.32 13.60 -13.35
C GLN A 340 -5.84 13.87 -13.07
N ILE A 341 -5.40 13.73 -11.81
CA ILE A 341 -3.99 13.88 -11.42
C ILE A 341 -3.12 12.83 -12.12
N ASN A 342 -3.54 11.57 -12.15
CA ASN A 342 -2.80 10.50 -12.82
C ASN A 342 -2.69 10.75 -14.33
N THR A 343 -3.77 11.17 -14.99
CA THR A 343 -3.75 11.52 -16.42
C THR A 343 -2.80 12.69 -16.68
N ALA A 344 -2.88 13.75 -15.88
CA ALA A 344 -1.98 14.90 -16.01
C ALA A 344 -0.50 14.53 -15.79
N GLN A 345 -0.21 13.58 -14.89
CA GLN A 345 1.13 13.04 -14.70
C GLN A 345 1.62 12.27 -15.93
N GLN A 346 0.78 11.43 -16.53
CA GLN A 346 1.12 10.70 -17.76
C GLN A 346 1.35 11.65 -18.94
N GLU A 347 0.51 12.67 -19.11
CA GLU A 347 0.69 13.70 -20.14
C GLU A 347 2.01 14.45 -19.95
N LYS A 348 2.34 14.82 -18.70
CA LYS A 348 3.62 15.46 -18.37
C LYS A 348 4.80 14.56 -18.76
N GLU A 349 4.78 13.27 -18.39
CA GLU A 349 5.84 12.32 -18.74
C GLU A 349 6.00 12.17 -20.26
N GLN A 350 4.88 12.12 -20.99
CA GLN A 350 4.90 12.05 -22.46
C GLN A 350 5.53 13.30 -23.09
N ILE A 351 5.18 14.50 -22.59
CA ILE A 351 5.78 15.76 -23.02
C ILE A 351 7.30 15.76 -22.73
N GLU A 352 7.73 15.32 -21.54
CA GLU A 352 9.15 15.24 -21.18
C GLU A 352 9.93 14.28 -22.10
N MET A 353 9.36 13.12 -22.43
CA MET A 353 9.96 12.20 -23.42
C MET A 353 10.09 12.86 -24.79
N THR A 354 9.02 13.49 -25.29
CA THR A 354 9.00 14.13 -26.61
C THR A 354 10.05 15.24 -26.71
N PHE A 355 10.18 16.06 -25.66
CA PHE A 355 11.17 17.12 -25.61
C PHE A 355 12.60 16.56 -25.57
N THR A 356 12.80 15.45 -24.84
CA THR A 356 14.08 14.76 -24.77
C THR A 356 14.50 14.20 -26.13
N GLU A 357 13.57 13.59 -26.87
CA GLU A 357 13.81 13.11 -28.25
C GLU A 357 14.19 14.26 -29.20
N GLN A 358 13.47 15.37 -29.15
CA GLN A 358 13.78 16.56 -29.95
C GLN A 358 15.17 17.11 -29.63
N ILE A 359 15.53 17.23 -28.35
CA ILE A 359 16.87 17.67 -27.93
C ILE A 359 17.94 16.73 -28.49
N ASN A 360 17.73 15.42 -28.44
CA ASN A 360 18.68 14.44 -28.96
C ASN A 360 18.83 14.52 -30.48
N SER A 361 17.73 14.71 -31.20
CA SER A 361 17.74 14.95 -32.66
C SER A 361 18.53 16.20 -33.01
N TYR A 362 18.28 17.33 -32.35
CA TYR A 362 19.04 18.56 -32.56
C TYR A 362 20.53 18.39 -32.22
N ARG A 363 20.87 17.68 -31.14
CA ARG A 363 22.26 17.35 -30.81
C ARG A 363 22.93 16.55 -31.92
N GLN A 364 22.25 15.57 -32.53
CA GLN A 364 22.79 14.81 -33.66
C GLN A 364 23.02 15.71 -34.87
N GLN A 365 22.04 16.54 -35.25
CA GLN A 365 22.17 17.48 -36.37
C GLN A 365 23.36 18.43 -36.19
N ILE A 366 23.51 19.01 -34.98
CA ILE A 366 24.64 19.87 -34.64
C ILE A 366 25.97 19.12 -34.76
N ASN A 367 26.03 17.88 -34.29
CA ASN A 367 27.25 17.06 -34.40
C ASN A 367 27.60 16.73 -35.85
N THR A 368 26.61 16.44 -36.69
CA THR A 368 26.84 16.20 -38.13
C THR A 368 27.34 17.46 -38.81
N ALA A 369 26.68 18.61 -38.59
CA ALA A 369 27.11 19.89 -39.16
C ALA A 369 28.53 20.29 -38.71
N ARG A 370 28.91 19.98 -37.47
CA ARG A 370 30.29 20.18 -36.99
C ARG A 370 31.30 19.33 -37.77
N LYS A 371 31.01 18.05 -37.99
CA LYS A 371 31.88 17.16 -38.78
C LYS A 371 32.01 17.60 -40.23
N GLU A 372 30.90 18.00 -40.85
CA GLU A 372 30.91 18.54 -42.22
C GLU A 372 31.75 19.82 -42.31
N LYS A 373 31.59 20.72 -41.34
CA LYS A 373 32.40 21.94 -41.24
C LYS A 373 33.90 21.59 -41.10
N GLU A 374 34.27 20.69 -40.20
CA GLU A 374 35.65 20.24 -40.02
C GLU A 374 36.24 19.65 -41.32
N GLN A 375 35.45 18.87 -42.05
CA GLN A 375 35.87 18.28 -43.33
C GLN A 375 36.08 19.35 -44.41
N VAL A 376 35.22 20.35 -44.47
CA VAL A 376 35.39 21.51 -45.38
C VAL A 376 36.63 22.32 -45.00
N GLU A 377 36.86 22.56 -43.71
CA GLU A 377 38.07 23.24 -43.24
C GLU A 377 39.34 22.47 -43.62
N MET A 378 39.35 21.14 -43.46
CA MET A 378 40.50 20.31 -43.87
C MET A 378 40.76 20.37 -45.37
N THR A 379 39.73 20.25 -46.20
CA THR A 379 39.91 20.33 -47.67
C THR A 379 40.41 21.70 -48.12
N PHE A 380 39.95 22.78 -47.47
CA PHE A 380 40.47 24.12 -47.75
C PHE A 380 41.93 24.29 -47.31
N ILE A 381 42.32 23.73 -46.16
CA ILE A 381 43.72 23.72 -45.71
C ILE A 381 44.61 22.96 -46.69
N GLU A 382 44.17 21.79 -47.19
CA GLU A 382 44.90 21.02 -48.21
C GLU A 382 45.09 21.83 -49.49
N GLN A 383 44.03 22.47 -50.01
CA GLN A 383 44.11 23.32 -51.19
C GLN A 383 45.08 24.49 -51.00
N ILE A 384 45.03 25.17 -49.85
CA ILE A 384 45.98 26.25 -49.53
C ILE A 384 47.42 25.74 -49.56
N ASN A 385 47.67 24.54 -49.02
CA ASN A 385 49.01 23.97 -49.00
C ASN A 385 49.49 23.58 -50.40
N ASP A 386 48.61 23.04 -51.24
CA ASP A 386 48.92 22.75 -52.65
C ASP A 386 49.27 24.04 -53.43
N TYR A 387 48.45 25.08 -53.30
CA TYR A 387 48.76 26.38 -53.93
C TYR A 387 50.07 26.98 -53.42
N LYS A 388 50.37 26.88 -52.12
CA LYS A 388 51.67 27.31 -51.58
C LYS A 388 52.82 26.55 -52.24
N GLN A 389 52.66 25.24 -52.46
CA GLN A 389 53.67 24.41 -53.11
C GLN A 389 53.87 24.83 -54.58
N GLN A 390 52.79 24.98 -55.34
CA GLN A 390 52.84 25.45 -56.73
C GLN A 390 53.52 26.82 -56.85
N ILE A 391 53.21 27.76 -55.96
CA ILE A 391 53.86 29.09 -55.92
C ILE A 391 55.36 28.96 -55.65
N ASN A 392 55.76 28.07 -54.73
CA ASN A 392 57.18 27.84 -54.44
C ASN A 392 57.92 27.24 -55.64
N ASP A 393 57.31 26.32 -56.37
CA ASP A 393 57.94 25.71 -57.53
C ASP A 393 58.03 26.69 -58.71
N ALA A 394 56.98 27.49 -58.96
CA ALA A 394 57.03 28.57 -59.94
C ALA A 394 58.10 29.64 -59.61
N ARG A 395 58.33 29.92 -58.31
CA ARG A 395 59.42 30.80 -57.87
C ARG A 395 60.80 30.22 -58.23
N LYS A 396 61.02 28.92 -58.00
CA LYS A 396 62.28 28.25 -58.39
C LYS A 396 62.49 28.27 -59.91
N GLU A 397 61.45 28.02 -60.70
CA GLU A 397 61.53 28.09 -62.16
C GLU A 397 61.89 29.51 -62.62
N LYS A 398 61.25 30.53 -62.03
CA LYS A 398 61.57 31.93 -62.31
C LYS A 398 63.04 32.24 -62.02
N GLU A 399 63.58 31.80 -60.88
CA GLU A 399 64.99 31.97 -60.54
C GLU A 399 65.92 31.31 -61.57
N GLN A 400 65.60 30.09 -62.04
CA GLN A 400 66.37 29.41 -63.09
C GLN A 400 66.36 30.18 -64.42
N VAL A 401 65.20 30.71 -64.80
CA VAL A 401 65.07 31.53 -66.02
C VAL A 401 65.86 32.83 -65.89
N GLU A 402 65.83 33.50 -64.74
CA GLU A 402 66.61 34.72 -64.48
C GLU A 402 68.12 34.45 -64.58
N VAL A 403 68.61 33.34 -64.02
CA VAL A 403 70.01 32.92 -64.15
C VAL A 403 70.38 32.68 -65.62
N THR A 404 69.52 31.96 -66.36
CA THR A 404 69.74 31.65 -67.77
C THR A 404 69.75 32.92 -68.64
N LEU A 405 68.83 33.84 -68.40
CA LEU A 405 68.75 35.12 -69.09
C LEU A 405 70.02 35.96 -68.84
N ASN A 406 70.53 35.97 -67.61
CA ASN A 406 71.78 36.66 -67.28
C ASN A 406 72.98 36.05 -68.03
N ASN A 407 73.06 34.72 -68.15
CA ASN A 407 74.08 34.05 -68.95
C ASN A 407 74.00 34.45 -70.43
N TYR A 408 72.80 34.45 -71.02
CA TYR A 408 72.64 34.88 -72.42
C TYR A 408 73.01 36.35 -72.63
N LYS A 409 72.64 37.25 -71.71
CA LYS A 409 73.07 38.67 -71.77
C LYS A 409 74.59 38.79 -71.77
N GLN A 410 75.29 38.01 -70.95
CA GLN A 410 76.76 37.98 -70.94
C GLN A 410 77.31 37.48 -72.28
N GLN A 411 76.77 36.40 -72.84
CA GLN A 411 77.20 35.89 -74.15
C GLN A 411 76.98 36.90 -75.28
N ILE A 412 75.83 37.57 -75.32
CA ILE A 412 75.53 38.61 -76.31
C ILE A 412 76.52 39.76 -76.19
N ASN A 413 76.86 40.20 -74.97
CA ASN A 413 77.87 41.24 -74.78
C ASN A 413 79.23 40.84 -75.34
N ILE A 414 79.66 39.59 -75.13
CA ILE A 414 80.91 39.05 -75.70
C ILE A 414 80.86 39.05 -77.23
N LEU A 415 79.77 38.55 -77.82
CA LEU A 415 79.62 38.51 -79.28
C LEU A 415 79.57 39.91 -79.89
N LYS A 416 78.91 40.86 -79.24
CA LYS A 416 78.87 42.26 -79.65
C LYS A 416 80.26 42.88 -79.69
N GLN A 417 81.11 42.62 -78.69
CA GLN A 417 82.49 43.07 -78.68
C GLN A 417 83.32 42.47 -79.81
N LYS A 418 83.19 41.15 -80.06
CA LYS A 418 83.85 40.49 -81.19
C LYS A 418 83.40 41.04 -82.54
N GLY A 419 82.10 41.31 -82.70
CA GLY A 419 81.54 41.91 -83.91
C GLY A 419 82.08 43.32 -84.17
N LEU A 420 82.18 44.16 -83.14
CA LEU A 420 82.80 45.49 -83.26
C LEU A 420 84.25 45.41 -83.73
N GLN A 421 85.07 44.54 -83.11
CA GLN A 421 86.47 44.35 -83.51
C GLN A 421 86.59 43.92 -84.97
N LYS A 422 85.76 42.95 -85.40
CA LYS A 422 85.77 42.48 -86.80
C LYS A 422 85.37 43.59 -87.78
N GLY A 423 84.41 44.44 -87.41
CA GLY A 423 84.01 45.61 -88.18
C GLY A 423 85.12 46.65 -88.33
N GLU A 424 85.85 46.95 -87.24
CA GLU A 424 86.99 47.87 -87.27
C GLU A 424 88.11 47.36 -88.19
N ILE A 425 88.43 46.05 -88.11
CA ILE A 425 89.44 45.43 -88.99
C ILE A 425 88.99 45.52 -90.45
N LYS A 426 87.73 45.17 -90.75
CA LYS A 426 87.18 45.29 -92.12
C LYS A 426 87.29 46.72 -92.65
N GLY A 427 86.91 47.72 -91.86
CA GLY A 427 87.00 49.13 -92.27
C GLY A 427 88.43 49.59 -92.53
N LYS A 428 89.40 49.16 -91.72
CA LYS A 428 90.82 49.45 -91.93
C LYS A 428 91.37 48.78 -93.19
N VAL A 429 91.01 47.52 -93.44
CA VAL A 429 91.39 46.81 -94.68
C VAL A 429 90.79 47.50 -95.90
N GLU A 430 89.51 47.85 -95.87
CA GLU A 430 88.84 48.55 -96.98
C GLU A 430 89.53 49.87 -97.32
N MET A 431 89.82 50.68 -96.31
CA MET A 431 90.51 51.96 -96.46
C MET A 431 91.91 51.78 -97.06
N LEU A 432 92.72 50.84 -96.53
CA LEU A 432 94.08 50.61 -97.03
C LEU A 432 94.08 50.05 -98.46
N TYR A 433 93.10 49.22 -98.82
CA TYR A 433 93.01 48.63 -100.16
C TYR A 433 92.46 49.62 -101.19
N LYS A 434 91.34 50.30 -100.89
CA LYS A 434 90.65 51.14 -101.88
C LYS A 434 91.18 52.55 -101.99
N GLU A 435 91.61 53.16 -100.87
CA GLU A 435 92.03 54.57 -100.89
C GLU A 435 93.53 54.74 -101.01
N PHE A 436 94.29 53.83 -100.41
CA PHE A 436 95.76 53.88 -100.44
C PHE A 436 96.38 52.94 -101.47
N GLU A 437 95.57 52.11 -102.15
CA GLU A 437 95.99 51.15 -103.19
C GLU A 437 97.12 50.21 -102.74
N TYR A 438 97.12 49.82 -101.46
CA TYR A 438 98.12 48.89 -100.94
C TYR A 438 97.86 47.46 -101.39
N GLU A 439 98.94 46.75 -101.70
CA GLU A 439 98.90 45.32 -102.02
C GLU A 439 98.52 44.48 -100.78
N PHE A 440 97.93 43.30 -101.01
CA PHE A 440 97.39 42.45 -99.95
C PHE A 440 98.40 42.17 -98.82
N GLU A 441 99.65 41.91 -99.19
CA GLU A 441 100.75 41.61 -98.27
C GLU A 441 101.13 42.83 -97.40
N GLU A 442 101.04 44.05 -97.94
CA GLU A 442 101.30 45.28 -97.18
C GLU A 442 100.19 45.60 -96.18
N ILE A 443 98.92 45.39 -96.56
CA ILE A 443 97.77 45.55 -95.67
C ILE A 443 97.84 44.55 -94.51
N ALA A 444 98.14 43.29 -94.82
CA ALA A 444 98.28 42.22 -93.85
C ALA A 444 99.39 42.55 -92.83
N SER A 445 100.54 43.01 -93.31
CA SER A 445 101.63 43.45 -92.44
C SER A 445 101.26 44.65 -91.57
N LYS A 446 100.57 45.65 -92.09
CA LYS A 446 100.21 46.88 -91.34
C LYS A 446 99.14 46.64 -90.29
N LEU A 447 98.17 45.78 -90.59
CA LEU A 447 97.09 45.45 -89.67
C LEU A 447 97.41 44.23 -88.78
N GLN A 448 98.59 43.61 -88.98
CA GLN A 448 99.04 42.41 -88.26
C GLN A 448 98.00 41.27 -88.32
N ILE A 449 97.37 41.11 -89.48
CA ILE A 449 96.43 40.03 -89.79
C ILE A 449 97.00 39.18 -90.92
N SER A 450 96.47 37.98 -91.12
CA SER A 450 96.98 37.10 -92.18
C SER A 450 96.62 37.65 -93.56
N VAL A 451 97.45 37.34 -94.56
CA VAL A 451 97.18 37.70 -95.97
C VAL A 451 95.89 37.03 -96.44
N GLU A 452 95.59 35.79 -96.00
CA GLU A 452 94.29 35.16 -96.23
C GLU A 452 93.11 35.98 -95.67
N GLU A 453 93.23 36.53 -94.47
CA GLU A 453 92.15 37.29 -93.84
C GLU A 453 91.90 38.63 -94.55
N VAL A 454 92.97 39.28 -95.03
CA VAL A 454 92.89 40.44 -95.92
C VAL A 454 92.21 40.08 -97.25
N ARG A 455 92.63 38.98 -97.89
CA ARG A 455 92.03 38.51 -99.16
C ARG A 455 90.55 38.17 -98.99
N ASP A 456 90.16 37.51 -97.90
CA ASP A 456 88.76 37.18 -97.62
C ASP A 456 87.92 38.45 -97.38
N ILE A 457 88.47 39.42 -96.66
CA ILE A 457 87.79 40.72 -96.46
C ILE A 457 87.61 41.43 -97.80
N ILE A 458 88.66 41.51 -98.62
CA ILE A 458 88.60 42.21 -99.90
C ILE A 458 87.74 41.48 -100.92
N SER A 459 87.84 40.15 -101.02
CA SER A 459 86.96 39.35 -101.88
C SER A 459 85.48 39.56 -101.50
N ASN A 460 85.18 39.67 -100.21
CA ASN A 460 83.83 39.97 -99.75
C ASN A 460 83.45 41.43 -100.02
N LEU A 461 84.36 42.39 -99.91
CA LEU A 461 84.13 43.80 -100.29
C LEU A 461 83.87 43.95 -101.79
N GLU A 462 84.61 43.26 -102.63
CA GLU A 462 84.42 43.22 -104.08
C GLU A 462 83.10 42.52 -104.45
N LYS A 463 82.73 41.44 -103.76
CA LYS A 463 81.40 40.81 -103.90
C LYS A 463 80.27 41.72 -103.44
N GLU A 464 80.43 42.46 -102.34
CA GLU A 464 79.46 43.46 -101.87
C GLU A 464 79.35 44.64 -102.86
N PHE A 465 80.45 45.05 -103.49
CA PHE A 465 80.46 46.07 -104.54
C PHE A 465 79.78 45.58 -105.82
N TYR A 466 80.09 44.35 -106.26
CA TYR A 466 79.48 43.69 -107.42
C TYR A 466 77.96 43.44 -107.24
N ASN A 467 77.53 43.17 -106.00
CA ASN A 467 76.10 43.07 -105.67
C ASN A 467 75.40 44.43 -105.53
N LYS A 468 76.14 45.53 -105.30
CA LYS A 468 75.60 46.91 -105.29
C LYS A 468 75.44 47.48 -106.70
N THR A 469 76.32 47.18 -107.65
CA THR A 469 76.22 47.64 -109.05
C THR A 469 75.13 46.93 -109.87
N LYS A 470 74.55 45.83 -109.37
CA LYS A 470 73.33 45.19 -109.92
C LYS A 470 72.00 45.74 -109.37
N ARG A 471 72.05 46.74 -108.46
CA ARG A 471 70.86 47.35 -107.82
C ARG A 471 70.62 48.82 -108.21
N ASN A 472 71.28 49.32 -109.26
CA ASN A 472 70.90 50.56 -109.94
C ASN A 472 70.38 50.27 -111.34
#